data_AF-A0AAP0MQB4-F1
#
_entry.id   AF-A0AAP0MQB4-F1
#
_cell.length_a   1.000
_cell.length_b   1.000
_cell.length_c   1.000
_cell.angle_alpha   90.00
_cell.angle_beta   90.00
_cell.angle_gamma   90.00
#
_symmetry.space_group_name_H-M   'P 1'
#
loop_
_entity.id
_entity.type
_entity.pdbx_description
1 polymer ?
#
loop_
_entity_poly.entity_id
_entity_poly.type
_entity_poly.pdbx_seq_one_letter_code
_entity_poly.pdbx_strand_id
1 'polypeptide(L)'
;MKRKFMMLSLLISGPQQPSNDIDVYLAPLIEDLQTLWDVGVEAYDAYKKEFFNLPAVLLWTINDFPAYGNLAGCTVKGYYACPYCGEDMPKCRLKHSKKNAYIGHRRWLPHDHPFRTQKQPFNNKHEREPPPNPLNSEAIFRKVESIENKWGKVKDKKRKKRGEKKDDDDDRVWWKKKSIFFKLEYWKYLLIRHQLDVMHIEKNICESIYGTLLNIPGKTKDGIKSRWDLKVLKIRQKLAPDVKENNRTFLPPACYTLTKEEKKRFCEVLKSIKVPVGYSSNIQNLVLMKDLKLQGLKSHDCHVLMQQLLPTALRSILPDHVKYAIIRLCFFFNSLCATVVDVTKLDQMEEDIALTLCLLEKCFPPSFFDIMIHLTIHLVNEVRLCGPVYLRWMYPFERNMKGLKAYVRNRNNPEGCIAESYIAEEALEFCAEYVSNMRTIGLPPGHVETSSIDKPLPGGKFEHVDHSLIHQAHLYVLQNTEEVQPFIRFVNV
;
A
#
# COMPACT_ATOMS: atom_id res chain seq x y z
N MET A 1 -2.33 9.47 -13.55
CA MET A 1 -3.08 10.67 -13.13
C MET A 1 -2.17 11.88 -13.26
N LYS A 2 -2.59 12.92 -14.00
CA LYS A 2 -1.83 14.18 -14.10
C LYS A 2 -2.04 14.99 -12.82
N ARG A 3 -1.06 15.80 -12.42
CA ARG A 3 -1.12 16.64 -11.22
C ARG A 3 -2.33 17.57 -11.20
N LYS A 4 -2.65 18.20 -12.34
CA LYS A 4 -3.78 19.10 -12.49
C LYS A 4 -5.17 18.51 -12.23
N PHE A 5 -5.29 17.20 -12.10
CA PHE A 5 -6.53 16.51 -11.73
C PHE A 5 -6.50 15.96 -10.30
N MET A 6 -5.51 16.33 -9.49
CA MET A 6 -5.40 15.95 -8.09
C MET A 6 -5.66 17.17 -7.20
N MET A 7 -6.71 17.10 -6.40
CA MET A 7 -6.93 18.02 -5.29
C MET A 7 -6.29 17.42 -4.04
N LEU A 8 -5.40 18.17 -3.39
CA LEU A 8 -4.66 17.70 -2.22
C LEU A 8 -4.87 18.64 -1.04
N SER A 9 -5.47 18.11 0.01
CA SER A 9 -5.51 18.72 1.34
C SER A 9 -4.43 18.09 2.21
N LEU A 10 -3.61 18.91 2.85
CA LEU A 10 -2.48 18.44 3.65
C LEU A 10 -2.74 18.63 5.13
N LEU A 11 -2.54 17.58 5.91
CA LEU A 11 -2.43 17.66 7.36
C LEU A 11 -0.96 17.57 7.75
N ILE A 12 -0.38 18.68 8.21
CA ILE A 12 0.97 18.68 8.77
C ILE A 12 0.90 18.08 10.17
N SER A 13 1.37 16.85 10.29
CA SER A 13 1.35 16.14 11.56
C SER A 13 2.28 16.80 12.57
N GLY A 14 1.79 16.98 13.80
CA GLY A 14 2.64 17.29 14.94
C GLY A 14 3.54 16.11 15.34
N PRO A 15 4.22 16.18 16.49
CA PRO A 15 5.18 15.16 16.94
C PRO A 15 4.60 13.74 17.10
N GLN A 16 3.27 13.62 17.12
CA GLN A 16 2.56 12.36 17.32
C GLN A 16 1.49 12.20 16.24
N GLN A 17 1.35 10.99 15.72
CA GLN A 17 0.27 10.67 14.78
C GLN A 17 -1.11 10.83 15.46
N PRO A 18 -2.14 11.29 14.72
CA PRO A 18 -3.48 11.51 15.26
C PRO A 18 -4.19 10.21 15.65
N SER A 19 -3.86 9.07 15.01
CA SER A 19 -4.54 7.79 15.25
C SER A 19 -6.07 7.94 15.11
N ASN A 20 -6.85 7.56 16.12
CA ASN A 20 -8.31 7.69 16.10
C ASN A 20 -8.78 9.15 16.06
N ASP A 21 -8.01 10.09 16.64
CA ASP A 21 -8.30 11.52 16.64
C ASP A 21 -8.26 12.15 15.23
N ILE A 22 -7.92 11.37 14.18
CA ILE A 22 -7.97 11.82 12.79
C ILE A 22 -9.35 12.38 12.41
N ASP A 23 -10.42 11.88 13.02
CA ASP A 23 -11.80 12.31 12.75
C ASP A 23 -12.02 13.79 13.10
N VAL A 24 -11.30 14.33 14.09
CA VAL A 24 -11.38 15.76 14.44
C VAL A 24 -10.89 16.61 13.27
N TYR A 25 -9.84 16.17 12.58
CA TYR A 25 -9.28 16.86 11.42
C TYR A 25 -10.11 16.68 10.15
N LEU A 26 -10.91 15.61 10.08
CA LEU A 26 -11.80 15.33 8.95
C LEU A 26 -13.17 16.02 9.10
N ALA A 27 -13.50 16.62 10.25
CA ALA A 27 -14.80 17.25 10.46
C ALA A 27 -15.16 18.29 9.38
N PRO A 28 -14.27 19.23 8.98
CA PRO A 28 -14.58 20.17 7.91
C PRO A 28 -14.84 19.47 6.57
N LEU A 29 -14.05 18.45 6.22
CA LEU A 29 -14.27 17.66 5.00
C LEU A 29 -15.63 16.97 5.02
N ILE A 30 -16.08 16.48 6.17
CA ILE A 30 -17.40 15.85 6.29
C ILE A 30 -18.51 16.87 6.10
N GLU A 31 -18.38 18.09 6.64
CA GLU A 31 -19.35 19.18 6.43
C GLU A 31 -19.44 19.59 4.94
N ASP A 32 -18.30 19.68 4.26
CA ASP A 32 -18.24 19.93 2.81
C ASP A 32 -18.91 18.80 2.02
N LEU A 33 -18.65 17.54 2.39
CA LEU A 33 -19.25 16.36 1.74
C LEU A 33 -20.76 16.25 2.00
N GLN A 34 -21.25 16.73 3.15
CA GLN A 34 -22.70 16.82 3.42
C GLN A 34 -23.33 17.90 2.54
N THR A 35 -22.70 19.08 2.45
CA THR A 35 -23.16 20.17 1.57
C THR A 35 -23.25 19.70 0.11
N LEU A 36 -22.20 19.03 -0.38
CA LEU A 36 -22.15 18.46 -1.73
C LEU A 36 -23.21 17.39 -1.98
N TRP A 37 -23.68 16.69 -0.95
CA TRP A 37 -24.69 15.64 -1.09
C TRP A 37 -26.12 16.18 -0.99
N ASP A 38 -26.39 17.02 0.02
CA ASP A 38 -27.75 17.45 0.37
C ASP A 38 -28.27 18.54 -0.58
N VAL A 39 -27.42 19.50 -0.93
CA VAL A 39 -27.79 20.68 -1.74
C VAL A 39 -26.94 20.86 -2.98
N GLY A 40 -25.68 20.40 -2.97
CA GLY A 40 -24.71 20.66 -4.04
C GLY A 40 -24.07 22.05 -3.91
N VAL A 41 -23.12 22.33 -4.81
CA VAL A 41 -22.45 23.64 -4.92
C VAL A 41 -22.53 24.15 -6.35
N GLU A 42 -22.67 25.46 -6.53
CA GLU A 42 -22.62 26.06 -7.86
C GLU A 42 -21.22 25.90 -8.45
N ALA A 43 -21.14 25.29 -9.63
CA ALA A 43 -19.91 25.05 -10.37
C ALA A 43 -20.07 25.49 -11.83
N TYR A 44 -18.98 25.88 -12.47
CA TYR A 44 -18.98 26.30 -13.87
C TYR A 44 -18.51 25.16 -14.78
N ASP A 45 -19.36 24.75 -15.72
CA ASP A 45 -18.98 23.81 -16.77
C ASP A 45 -18.28 24.59 -17.89
N ALA A 46 -16.95 24.44 -17.99
CA ALA A 46 -16.16 25.13 -19.00
C ALA A 46 -16.47 24.69 -20.45
N TYR A 47 -17.00 23.47 -20.65
CA TYR A 47 -17.36 22.96 -21.97
C TYR A 47 -18.70 23.54 -22.43
N LYS A 48 -19.71 23.53 -21.54
CA LYS A 48 -21.04 24.08 -21.83
C LYS A 48 -21.15 25.59 -21.63
N LYS A 49 -20.18 26.19 -20.94
CA LYS A 49 -20.12 27.61 -20.57
C LYS A 49 -21.30 28.07 -19.71
N GLU A 50 -21.81 27.20 -18.85
CA GLU A 50 -22.95 27.49 -17.97
C GLU A 50 -22.65 27.09 -16.52
N PHE A 51 -23.32 27.74 -15.59
CA PHE A 51 -23.33 27.32 -14.19
C PHE A 51 -24.29 26.15 -14.02
N PHE A 52 -23.89 25.18 -13.21
CA PHE A 52 -24.72 24.06 -12.81
C PHE A 52 -24.52 23.77 -11.33
N ASN A 53 -25.52 23.14 -10.72
CA ASN A 53 -25.39 22.66 -9.35
C ASN A 53 -24.66 21.32 -9.38
N LEU A 54 -23.48 21.25 -8.74
CA LEU A 54 -22.64 20.07 -8.67
C LEU A 54 -22.90 19.30 -7.36
N PRO A 55 -23.62 18.17 -7.42
CA PRO A 55 -23.62 17.22 -6.33
C PRO A 55 -22.37 16.34 -6.37
N ALA A 56 -21.89 15.88 -5.21
CA ALA A 56 -20.81 14.91 -5.13
C ALA A 56 -21.01 13.89 -4.01
N VAL A 57 -20.43 12.71 -4.20
CA VAL A 57 -20.51 11.59 -3.26
C VAL A 57 -19.10 11.02 -3.04
N LEU A 58 -18.76 10.73 -1.78
CA LEU A 58 -17.54 9.99 -1.46
C LEU A 58 -17.80 8.49 -1.65
N LEU A 59 -17.23 7.89 -2.70
CA LEU A 59 -17.41 6.47 -2.98
C LEU A 59 -16.66 5.56 -1.99
N TRP A 60 -15.40 5.87 -1.71
CA TRP A 60 -14.55 5.09 -0.81
C TRP A 60 -13.25 5.84 -0.49
N THR A 61 -12.50 5.33 0.49
CA THR A 61 -11.13 5.77 0.79
C THR A 61 -10.12 4.67 0.50
N ILE A 62 -8.93 5.00 0.01
CA ILE A 62 -7.81 4.06 -0.18
C ILE A 62 -6.70 4.44 0.79
N ASN A 63 -6.28 3.50 1.64
CA ASN A 63 -5.34 3.79 2.71
C ASN A 63 -4.37 2.64 2.92
N ASP A 64 -3.17 2.97 3.41
CA ASP A 64 -2.33 1.95 4.02
C ASP A 64 -3.08 1.29 5.19
N PHE A 65 -2.73 0.04 5.50
CA PHE A 65 -3.54 -0.73 6.44
C PHE A 65 -3.61 -0.12 7.85
N PRO A 66 -2.55 0.52 8.39
CA PRO A 66 -2.67 1.32 9.61
C PRO A 66 -3.69 2.47 9.54
N ALA A 67 -3.67 3.28 8.48
CA ALA A 67 -4.63 4.37 8.33
C ALA A 67 -6.05 3.86 8.03
N TYR A 68 -6.19 2.73 7.34
CA TYR A 68 -7.46 2.01 7.22
C TYR A 68 -8.10 1.81 8.59
N GLY A 69 -7.35 1.25 9.54
CA GLY A 69 -7.86 1.01 10.90
C GLY A 69 -8.27 2.28 11.62
N ASN A 70 -7.46 3.34 11.49
CA ASN A 70 -7.76 4.65 12.08
C ASN A 70 -9.02 5.29 11.47
N LEU A 71 -9.28 5.14 10.17
CA LEU A 71 -10.44 5.75 9.51
C LEU A 71 -11.70 4.92 9.68
N ALA A 72 -11.60 3.60 9.50
CA ALA A 72 -12.71 2.67 9.69
C ALA A 72 -13.10 2.53 11.17
N GLY A 73 -12.16 2.78 12.09
CA GLY A 73 -12.35 2.54 13.52
C GLY A 73 -12.21 1.08 13.92
N CYS A 74 -11.60 0.23 13.10
CA CYS A 74 -11.35 -1.17 13.42
C CYS A 74 -9.88 -1.43 13.81
N THR A 75 -9.65 -2.51 14.57
CA THR A 75 -8.30 -3.01 14.76
C THR A 75 -7.75 -3.61 13.47
N VAL A 76 -6.48 -3.33 13.19
CA VAL A 76 -5.73 -3.86 12.02
C VAL A 76 -4.56 -4.75 12.46
N LYS A 77 -4.60 -5.15 13.72
CA LYS A 77 -3.65 -6.01 14.43
C LYS A 77 -4.45 -6.86 15.41
N GLY A 78 -3.80 -7.82 16.06
CA GLY A 78 -4.49 -8.63 17.07
C GLY A 78 -5.33 -9.74 16.43
N TYR A 79 -6.35 -10.20 17.13
CA TYR A 79 -7.14 -11.35 16.69
C TYR A 79 -8.16 -10.99 15.60
N TYR A 80 -8.58 -9.73 15.51
CA TYR A 80 -9.63 -9.26 14.59
C TYR A 80 -9.10 -8.28 13.55
N ALA A 81 -7.87 -8.51 13.10
CA ALA A 81 -7.17 -7.58 12.21
C ALA A 81 -7.81 -7.46 10.82
N CYS A 82 -8.52 -8.48 10.35
CA CYS A 82 -9.19 -8.43 9.06
C CYS A 82 -10.57 -7.76 9.19
N PRO A 83 -10.83 -6.66 8.45
CA PRO A 83 -12.11 -5.95 8.51
C PRO A 83 -13.26 -6.75 7.91
N TYR A 84 -12.97 -7.74 7.07
CA TYR A 84 -13.97 -8.61 6.44
C TYR A 84 -14.29 -9.84 7.30
N CYS A 85 -13.27 -10.55 7.79
CA CYS A 85 -13.45 -11.82 8.49
C CYS A 85 -13.78 -11.68 9.98
N GLY A 86 -13.38 -10.58 10.62
CA GLY A 86 -13.75 -10.29 12.01
C GLY A 86 -13.46 -11.38 13.04
N GLU A 87 -14.47 -11.67 13.84
CA GLU A 87 -14.41 -12.63 14.94
C GLU A 87 -14.19 -14.08 14.46
N ASP A 88 -14.77 -14.44 13.32
CA ASP A 88 -14.70 -15.80 12.76
C ASP A 88 -13.41 -16.09 12.00
N MET A 89 -12.57 -15.06 11.81
CA MET A 89 -11.29 -15.16 11.14
C MET A 89 -10.44 -16.32 11.70
N PRO A 90 -9.94 -17.25 10.85
CA PRO A 90 -9.08 -18.31 11.32
C PRO A 90 -7.68 -17.74 11.64
N LYS A 91 -7.20 -18.02 12.85
CA LYS A 91 -6.04 -17.35 13.45
C LYS A 91 -5.39 -18.19 14.53
N CYS A 92 -4.10 -17.99 14.75
CA CYS A 92 -3.39 -18.56 15.87
C CYS A 92 -2.34 -17.59 16.45
N ARG A 93 -2.21 -17.58 17.78
CA ARG A 93 -1.16 -16.83 18.47
C ARG A 93 0.11 -17.67 18.51
N LEU A 94 1.18 -17.17 17.91
CA LEU A 94 2.50 -17.80 17.94
C LEU A 94 3.21 -17.46 19.26
N LYS A 95 3.48 -18.48 20.07
CA LYS A 95 3.99 -18.36 21.44
C LYS A 95 5.38 -17.72 21.50
N HIS A 96 6.30 -18.13 20.65
CA HIS A 96 7.68 -17.67 20.64
C HIS A 96 7.85 -16.41 19.79
N SER A 97 7.19 -16.35 18.63
CA SER A 97 7.21 -15.14 17.78
C SER A 97 6.44 -13.97 18.38
N LYS A 98 5.50 -14.22 19.30
CA LYS A 98 4.60 -13.22 19.92
C LYS A 98 3.79 -12.43 18.88
N LYS A 99 3.32 -13.13 17.85
CA LYS A 99 2.55 -12.57 16.72
C LYS A 99 1.31 -13.41 16.46
N ASN A 100 0.32 -12.83 15.81
CA ASN A 100 -0.78 -13.60 15.24
C ASN A 100 -0.40 -14.03 13.83
N ALA A 101 -0.71 -15.29 13.54
CA ALA A 101 -0.68 -15.86 12.21
C ALA A 101 -2.12 -16.14 11.78
N TYR A 102 -2.43 -15.84 10.52
CA TYR A 102 -3.75 -15.97 9.93
C TYR A 102 -3.69 -17.11 8.93
N ILE A 103 -3.84 -18.32 9.44
CA ILE A 103 -3.78 -19.58 8.71
C ILE A 103 -5.19 -20.18 8.62
N GLY A 104 -5.38 -21.25 7.85
CA GLY A 104 -6.69 -21.89 7.71
C GLY A 104 -7.45 -21.39 6.47
N HIS A 105 -6.74 -20.97 5.43
CA HIS A 105 -7.35 -20.59 4.15
C HIS A 105 -8.11 -21.74 3.46
N ARG A 106 -7.96 -22.97 3.96
CA ARG A 106 -8.77 -24.13 3.57
C ARG A 106 -10.28 -23.91 3.73
N ARG A 107 -10.69 -22.97 4.58
CA ARG A 107 -12.11 -22.58 4.72
C ARG A 107 -12.70 -22.00 3.44
N TRP A 108 -11.89 -21.46 2.53
CA TRP A 108 -12.33 -20.93 1.24
C TRP A 108 -12.29 -21.96 0.10
N LEU A 109 -11.90 -23.21 0.38
CA LEU A 109 -11.97 -24.29 -0.61
C LEU A 109 -13.36 -24.95 -0.60
N PRO A 110 -13.79 -25.64 -1.67
CA PRO A 110 -14.99 -26.46 -1.65
C PRO A 110 -15.01 -27.46 -0.49
N HIS A 111 -16.20 -27.81 0.02
CA HIS A 111 -16.35 -28.67 1.22
C HIS A 111 -15.76 -30.07 1.05
N ASP A 112 -15.79 -30.60 -0.16
CA ASP A 112 -15.26 -31.91 -0.57
C ASP A 112 -13.77 -31.85 -0.97
N HIS A 113 -13.16 -30.66 -1.01
CA HIS A 113 -11.77 -30.51 -1.46
C HIS A 113 -10.81 -31.31 -0.56
N PRO A 114 -9.88 -32.12 -1.12
CA PRO A 114 -9.02 -33.03 -0.35
C PRO A 114 -8.17 -32.33 0.74
N PHE A 115 -7.80 -31.07 0.56
CA PHE A 115 -7.00 -30.33 1.55
C PHE A 115 -7.75 -30.10 2.87
N ARG A 116 -9.09 -30.07 2.87
CA ARG A 116 -9.90 -29.91 4.10
C ARG A 116 -9.70 -31.06 5.07
N THR A 117 -9.40 -32.27 4.58
CA THR A 117 -9.17 -33.45 5.44
C THR A 117 -7.70 -33.64 5.82
N GLN A 118 -6.74 -33.03 5.12
CA GLN A 118 -5.31 -33.16 5.40
C GLN A 118 -4.90 -32.50 6.72
N LYS A 119 -4.32 -33.27 7.66
CA LYS A 119 -3.86 -32.75 8.97
C LYS A 119 -2.42 -32.25 8.94
N GLN A 120 -1.48 -33.17 8.71
CA GLN A 120 -0.05 -32.93 8.93
C GLN A 120 0.57 -31.79 8.12
N PRO A 121 0.21 -31.58 6.83
CA PRO A 121 0.78 -30.49 6.05
C PRO A 121 0.39 -29.09 6.55
N PHE A 122 -0.72 -28.99 7.30
CA PHE A 122 -1.33 -27.74 7.77
C PHE A 122 -1.16 -27.59 9.29
N ASN A 123 -2.25 -27.47 10.04
CA ASN A 123 -2.31 -27.18 11.46
C ASN A 123 -2.68 -28.41 12.32
N ASN A 124 -2.47 -29.62 11.80
CA ASN A 124 -2.85 -30.90 12.43
C ASN A 124 -4.35 -31.10 12.69
N LYS A 125 -5.22 -30.28 12.11
CA LYS A 125 -6.68 -30.38 12.24
C LYS A 125 -7.35 -30.60 10.88
N HIS A 126 -8.51 -31.23 10.90
CA HIS A 126 -9.45 -31.15 9.77
C HIS A 126 -10.06 -29.74 9.73
N GLU A 127 -10.37 -29.24 8.54
CA GLU A 127 -11.08 -27.97 8.35
C GLU A 127 -12.50 -28.25 7.84
N ARG A 128 -13.48 -28.12 8.73
CA ARG A 128 -14.91 -28.33 8.40
C ARG A 128 -15.70 -27.03 8.33
N GLU A 129 -15.14 -25.94 8.85
CA GLU A 129 -15.83 -24.66 8.92
C GLU A 129 -15.96 -24.02 7.52
N PRO A 130 -17.06 -23.29 7.28
CA PRO A 130 -17.19 -22.44 6.10
C PRO A 130 -16.25 -21.23 6.17
N PRO A 131 -16.05 -20.49 5.06
CA PRO A 131 -15.38 -19.20 5.13
C PRO A 131 -16.19 -18.23 5.99
N PRO A 132 -15.55 -17.29 6.73
CA PRO A 132 -16.25 -16.24 7.46
C PRO A 132 -17.18 -15.45 6.55
N ASN A 133 -18.39 -15.16 7.02
CA ASN A 133 -19.33 -14.28 6.33
C ASN A 133 -18.94 -12.82 6.59
N PRO A 134 -18.59 -12.04 5.55
CA PRO A 134 -18.30 -10.63 5.73
C PRO A 134 -19.53 -9.89 6.25
N LEU A 135 -19.33 -9.02 7.25
CA LEU A 135 -20.42 -8.15 7.70
C LEU A 135 -20.78 -7.16 6.60
N ASN A 136 -22.08 -7.04 6.31
CA ASN A 136 -22.56 -5.97 5.47
C ASN A 136 -22.45 -4.61 6.19
N SER A 137 -22.60 -3.55 5.41
CA SER A 137 -22.37 -2.17 5.82
C SER A 137 -23.29 -1.70 6.94
N GLU A 138 -24.57 -2.10 6.90
CA GLU A 138 -25.54 -1.78 7.93
C GLU A 138 -25.28 -2.56 9.23
N ALA A 139 -24.87 -3.83 9.13
CA ALA A 139 -24.49 -4.62 10.30
C ALA A 139 -23.27 -4.03 11.01
N ILE A 140 -22.30 -3.50 10.23
CA ILE A 140 -21.17 -2.75 10.78
C ILE A 140 -21.66 -1.48 11.48
N PHE A 141 -22.54 -0.71 10.84
CA PHE A 141 -23.14 0.49 11.45
C PHE A 141 -23.80 0.16 12.79
N ARG A 142 -24.67 -0.85 12.85
CA ARG A 142 -25.34 -1.29 14.10
C ARG A 142 -24.35 -1.69 15.20
N LYS A 143 -23.22 -2.31 14.84
CA LYS A 143 -22.16 -2.66 15.81
C LYS A 143 -21.43 -1.45 16.37
N VAL A 144 -21.30 -0.37 15.60
CA VAL A 144 -20.54 0.84 16.01
C VAL A 144 -21.41 2.00 16.47
N GLU A 145 -22.72 1.95 16.24
CA GLU A 145 -23.63 3.07 16.49
C GLU A 145 -23.66 3.49 17.96
N SER A 146 -23.58 2.52 18.87
CA SER A 146 -23.56 2.74 20.32
C SER A 146 -22.18 3.08 20.88
N ILE A 147 -21.14 3.15 20.05
CA ILE A 147 -19.78 3.49 20.51
C ILE A 147 -19.70 5.01 20.70
N GLU A 148 -19.52 5.44 21.94
CA GLU A 148 -19.18 6.82 22.25
C GLU A 148 -17.70 7.09 22.00
N ASN A 149 -17.41 7.95 21.03
CA ASN A 149 -16.04 8.35 20.72
C ASN A 149 -15.53 9.34 21.76
N LYS A 150 -14.39 9.03 22.39
CA LYS A 150 -13.67 9.94 23.29
C LYS A 150 -12.42 10.45 22.59
N TRP A 151 -12.37 11.76 22.37
CA TRP A 151 -11.27 12.41 21.65
C TRP A 151 -10.24 13.03 22.59
N GLY A 152 -9.01 13.09 22.09
CA GLY A 152 -7.90 13.71 22.80
C GLY A 152 -7.22 12.75 23.77
N LYS A 153 -5.94 13.03 24.01
CA LYS A 153 -5.14 12.25 24.94
C LYS A 153 -5.46 12.71 26.35
N VAL A 154 -6.47 12.10 26.98
CA VAL A 154 -6.64 12.20 28.43
C VAL A 154 -5.29 11.83 29.03
N LYS A 155 -4.67 12.76 29.78
CA LYS A 155 -3.44 12.53 30.53
C LYS A 155 -3.73 11.59 31.71
N ASP A 156 -4.32 10.43 31.45
CA ASP A 156 -4.26 9.32 32.38
C ASP A 156 -2.84 8.78 32.35
N LYS A 157 -1.99 9.47 33.11
CA LYS A 157 -0.68 9.01 33.56
C LYS A 157 -0.86 7.79 34.48
N LYS A 158 -1.41 6.69 33.97
CA LYS A 158 -0.81 5.40 34.28
C LYS A 158 0.21 5.17 33.18
N ARG A 159 1.44 5.65 33.41
CA ARG A 159 2.63 5.08 32.79
C ARG A 159 2.54 3.57 33.04
N LYS A 160 1.97 2.79 32.10
CA LYS A 160 2.13 1.33 32.12
C LYS A 160 3.64 1.10 32.12
N LYS A 161 4.15 0.61 33.25
CA LYS A 161 5.58 0.33 33.41
C LYS A 161 6.01 -0.57 32.25
N ARG A 162 7.18 -0.31 31.66
CA ARG A 162 7.84 -1.26 30.75
C ARG A 162 7.92 -2.61 31.46
N GLY A 163 7.02 -3.54 31.14
CA GLY A 163 6.89 -4.82 31.83
C GLY A 163 5.46 -5.30 32.09
N GLU A 164 4.46 -4.43 32.10
CA GLU A 164 3.06 -4.87 32.17
C GLU A 164 2.67 -5.54 30.85
N LYS A 165 2.25 -6.81 30.91
CA LYS A 165 1.68 -7.53 29.78
C LYS A 165 0.58 -6.64 29.19
N LYS A 166 0.60 -6.41 27.88
CA LYS A 166 -0.64 -6.04 27.19
C LYS A 166 -1.64 -7.12 27.58
N ASP A 167 -2.69 -6.77 28.30
CA ASP A 167 -3.79 -7.69 28.52
C ASP A 167 -4.26 -8.15 27.14
N ASP A 168 -4.43 -9.47 26.98
CA ASP A 168 -4.90 -10.06 25.72
C ASP A 168 -6.30 -9.52 25.31
N ASP A 169 -6.98 -8.79 26.19
CA ASP A 169 -8.30 -8.17 25.97
C ASP A 169 -8.31 -6.98 24.99
N ASP A 170 -7.28 -6.12 24.93
CA ASP A 170 -7.25 -5.02 23.92
C ASP A 170 -7.04 -5.58 22.49
N ASP A 171 -6.46 -6.78 22.38
CA ASP A 171 -6.33 -7.50 21.11
C ASP A 171 -7.64 -8.23 20.71
N ARG A 172 -8.67 -8.19 21.56
CA ARG A 172 -10.03 -8.77 21.37
C ARG A 172 -11.13 -7.73 21.23
N VAL A 173 -10.80 -6.46 20.98
CA VAL A 173 -11.78 -5.44 20.58
C VAL A 173 -11.68 -5.20 19.09
N TRP A 174 -12.75 -5.52 18.35
CA TRP A 174 -12.77 -5.37 16.89
C TRP A 174 -12.94 -3.90 16.47
N TRP A 175 -13.97 -3.23 17.00
CA TRP A 175 -14.28 -1.82 16.71
C TRP A 175 -13.91 -0.93 17.90
N LYS A 176 -13.10 0.09 17.65
CA LYS A 176 -12.55 1.02 18.65
C LYS A 176 -13.24 2.39 18.64
N LYS A 177 -13.96 2.72 17.56
CA LYS A 177 -14.71 3.96 17.41
C LYS A 177 -15.79 3.82 16.33
N LYS A 178 -16.78 4.72 16.36
CA LYS A 178 -17.67 5.01 15.23
C LYS A 178 -16.95 5.95 14.27
N SER A 179 -16.68 5.53 13.05
CA SER A 179 -16.05 6.39 12.04
C SER A 179 -16.87 7.66 11.77
N ILE A 180 -16.24 8.83 11.68
CA ILE A 180 -16.92 10.09 11.35
C ILE A 180 -17.65 10.06 10.00
N PHE A 181 -17.21 9.22 9.07
CA PHE A 181 -17.87 9.07 7.77
C PHE A 181 -19.31 8.54 7.89
N PHE A 182 -19.70 7.91 9.01
CA PHE A 182 -21.10 7.54 9.26
C PHE A 182 -22.03 8.74 9.51
N LYS A 183 -21.52 9.98 9.54
CA LYS A 183 -22.34 11.20 9.43
C LYS A 183 -22.90 11.41 8.03
N LEU A 184 -22.25 10.87 7.01
CA LEU A 184 -22.76 10.88 5.63
C LEU A 184 -23.87 9.83 5.53
N GLU A 185 -25.08 10.26 5.21
CA GLU A 185 -26.28 9.39 5.23
C GLU A 185 -26.09 8.12 4.39
N TYR A 186 -25.50 8.28 3.21
CA TYR A 186 -25.30 7.19 2.25
C TYR A 186 -24.19 6.20 2.64
N TRP A 187 -23.30 6.55 3.58
CA TRP A 187 -22.10 5.77 3.89
C TRP A 187 -22.41 4.37 4.39
N LYS A 188 -23.50 4.20 5.14
CA LYS A 188 -23.96 2.91 5.66
C LYS A 188 -24.49 1.96 4.57
N TYR A 189 -24.76 2.46 3.36
CA TYR A 189 -25.24 1.65 2.23
C TYR A 189 -24.13 1.27 1.25
N LEU A 190 -22.95 1.91 1.34
CA LEU A 190 -21.83 1.59 0.45
C LEU A 190 -21.29 0.19 0.73
N LEU A 191 -21.22 -0.66 -0.32
CA LEU A 191 -20.71 -2.03 -0.22
C LEU A 191 -19.24 -2.08 0.24
N ILE A 192 -18.43 -1.13 -0.26
CA ILE A 192 -17.04 -0.93 0.16
C ILE A 192 -16.86 0.54 0.53
N ARG A 193 -16.45 0.79 1.77
CA ARG A 193 -16.18 2.12 2.34
C ARG A 193 -14.69 2.46 2.35
N HIS A 194 -13.90 1.47 2.74
CA HIS A 194 -12.45 1.58 2.82
C HIS A 194 -11.87 0.43 2.00
N GLN A 195 -11.04 0.77 1.01
CA GLN A 195 -10.40 -0.18 0.11
C GLN A 195 -9.07 -0.64 0.66
N LEU A 196 -8.74 -1.88 0.34
CA LEU A 196 -7.43 -2.43 0.59
C LEU A 196 -6.42 -1.85 -0.40
N ASP A 197 -5.34 -1.28 0.13
CA ASP A 197 -4.24 -0.80 -0.69
C ASP A 197 -3.41 -1.96 -1.23
N VAL A 198 -3.74 -2.40 -2.44
CA VAL A 198 -3.08 -3.48 -3.17
C VAL A 198 -1.57 -3.21 -3.32
N MET A 199 -1.16 -1.95 -3.46
CA MET A 199 0.24 -1.58 -3.65
C MET A 199 1.07 -1.97 -2.43
N HIS A 200 0.57 -1.64 -1.24
CA HIS A 200 1.23 -1.96 0.00
C HIS A 200 1.12 -3.45 0.36
N ILE A 201 -0.02 -4.07 0.07
CA ILE A 201 -0.22 -5.52 0.27
C ILE A 201 0.79 -6.30 -0.58
N GLU A 202 0.82 -6.08 -1.89
CA GLU A 202 1.71 -6.78 -2.82
C GLU A 202 3.18 -6.54 -2.45
N LYS A 203 3.56 -5.29 -2.12
CA LYS A 203 4.91 -4.98 -1.63
C LYS A 203 5.26 -5.80 -0.40
N ASN A 204 4.44 -5.79 0.64
CA ASN A 204 4.72 -6.50 1.89
C ASN A 204 4.85 -8.02 1.69
N ILE A 205 4.05 -8.59 0.78
CA ILE A 205 4.09 -10.00 0.40
C ILE A 205 5.39 -10.30 -0.35
N CYS A 206 5.74 -9.48 -1.35
CA CYS A 206 6.99 -9.58 -2.09
C CYS A 206 8.21 -9.59 -1.14
N GLU A 207 8.25 -8.63 -0.20
CA GLU A 207 9.29 -8.54 0.82
C GLU A 207 9.35 -9.76 1.74
N SER A 208 8.19 -10.32 2.08
CA SER A 208 8.09 -11.54 2.87
C SER A 208 8.64 -12.76 2.12
N ILE A 209 8.39 -12.86 0.81
CA ILE A 209 8.89 -13.94 -0.04
C ILE A 209 10.40 -13.85 -0.19
N TYR A 210 10.93 -12.78 -0.80
CA TYR A 210 12.37 -12.70 -1.06
C TYR A 210 13.16 -12.60 0.26
N GLY A 211 12.60 -11.97 1.30
CA GLY A 211 13.21 -11.88 2.62
C GLY A 211 13.37 -13.26 3.27
N THR A 212 12.40 -14.15 3.08
CA THR A 212 12.47 -15.53 3.58
C THR A 212 13.40 -16.39 2.73
N LEU A 213 13.30 -16.34 1.40
CA LEU A 213 14.14 -17.14 0.49
C LEU A 213 15.63 -16.80 0.62
N LEU A 214 15.97 -15.51 0.68
CA LEU A 214 17.36 -15.05 0.81
C LEU A 214 17.84 -15.03 2.27
N ASN A 215 16.96 -15.33 3.24
CA ASN A 215 17.22 -15.28 4.68
C ASN A 215 17.77 -13.91 5.14
N ILE A 216 17.09 -12.83 4.75
CA ILE A 216 17.52 -11.45 5.05
C ILE A 216 17.15 -11.13 6.50
N PRO A 217 18.12 -10.72 7.36
CA PRO A 217 17.85 -10.34 8.74
C PRO A 217 16.78 -9.24 8.83
N GLY A 218 15.81 -9.44 9.73
CA GLY A 218 14.69 -8.51 9.92
C GLY A 218 13.54 -8.63 8.91
N LYS A 219 13.76 -9.26 7.75
CA LYS A 219 12.71 -9.51 6.73
C LYS A 219 12.27 -10.97 6.65
N THR A 220 13.17 -11.92 6.92
CA THR A 220 12.83 -13.34 6.91
C THR A 220 11.68 -13.66 7.86
N LYS A 221 10.71 -14.44 7.37
CA LYS A 221 9.63 -15.00 8.19
C LYS A 221 10.02 -16.33 8.82
N ASP A 222 11.20 -16.85 8.50
CA ASP A 222 11.74 -18.07 9.07
C ASP A 222 13.00 -17.81 9.91
N GLY A 223 12.84 -17.78 11.23
CA GLY A 223 13.93 -17.64 12.19
C GLY A 223 13.76 -18.58 13.38
N ILE A 224 14.64 -18.44 14.38
CA ILE A 224 14.65 -19.34 15.55
C ILE A 224 13.27 -19.37 16.25
N LYS A 225 12.63 -18.21 16.43
CA LYS A 225 11.31 -18.11 17.07
C LYS A 225 10.22 -18.84 16.29
N SER A 226 10.16 -18.68 14.95
CA SER A 226 9.15 -19.39 14.14
C SER A 226 9.38 -20.90 14.14
N ARG A 227 10.63 -21.37 14.17
CA ARG A 227 10.94 -22.80 14.27
C ARG A 227 10.54 -23.39 15.62
N TRP A 228 10.69 -22.64 16.72
CA TRP A 228 10.10 -23.03 18.01
C TRP A 228 8.57 -23.06 17.98
N ASP A 229 7.93 -22.11 17.29
CA ASP A 229 6.48 -22.12 17.09
C ASP A 229 6.00 -23.39 16.35
N LEU A 230 6.74 -23.86 15.34
CA LEU A 230 6.45 -25.14 14.68
C LEU A 230 6.43 -26.30 15.67
N LYS A 231 7.42 -26.37 16.57
CA LYS A 231 7.51 -27.39 17.62
C LYS A 231 6.32 -27.33 18.59
N VAL A 232 5.95 -26.13 19.04
CA VAL A 232 4.80 -25.92 19.94
C VAL A 232 3.48 -26.32 19.28
N LEU A 233 3.30 -25.96 18.01
CA LEU A 233 2.11 -26.32 17.22
C LEU A 233 2.13 -27.79 16.76
N LYS A 234 3.21 -28.53 17.05
CA LYS A 234 3.44 -29.93 16.64
C LYS A 234 3.38 -30.14 15.13
N ILE A 235 3.67 -29.11 14.33
CA ILE A 235 3.69 -29.17 12.86
C ILE A 235 5.15 -29.19 12.38
N ARG A 236 5.43 -29.95 11.31
CA ARG A 236 6.77 -30.03 10.69
C ARG A 236 7.92 -30.17 11.72
N GLN A 237 7.75 -31.05 12.70
CA GLN A 237 8.68 -31.15 13.85
C GLN A 237 10.13 -31.42 13.47
N LYS A 238 10.38 -32.02 12.29
CA LYS A 238 11.72 -32.20 11.70
C LYS A 238 12.48 -30.87 11.46
N LEU A 239 11.76 -29.74 11.44
CA LEU A 239 12.31 -28.40 11.27
C LEU A 239 12.58 -27.67 12.60
N ALA A 240 12.35 -28.33 13.75
CA ALA A 240 12.58 -27.73 15.06
C ALA A 240 14.05 -27.32 15.25
N PRO A 241 14.34 -26.28 16.05
CA PRO A 241 15.71 -25.89 16.35
C PRO A 241 16.46 -27.00 17.07
N ASP A 242 17.68 -27.27 16.63
CA ASP A 242 18.62 -28.20 17.27
C ASP A 242 19.64 -27.40 18.08
N VAL A 243 19.58 -27.53 19.41
CA VAL A 243 20.46 -26.81 20.33
C VAL A 243 21.65 -27.70 20.63
N LYS A 244 22.81 -27.35 20.08
CA LYS A 244 24.06 -28.06 20.32
C LYS A 244 24.62 -27.74 21.70
N GLU A 245 25.49 -28.60 22.22
CA GLU A 245 26.13 -28.49 23.54
C GLU A 245 26.85 -27.15 23.77
N ASN A 246 27.33 -26.52 22.69
CA ASN A 246 28.00 -25.20 22.73
C ASN A 246 27.05 -24.00 22.69
N ASN A 247 25.76 -24.18 23.02
CA ASN A 247 24.69 -23.18 22.92
C ASN A 247 24.45 -22.61 21.51
N ARG A 248 25.07 -23.16 20.45
CA ARG A 248 24.73 -22.77 19.07
C ARG A 248 23.46 -23.49 18.65
N THR A 249 22.49 -22.71 18.19
CA THR A 249 21.23 -23.24 17.65
C THR A 249 21.38 -23.45 16.14
N PHE A 250 21.30 -24.69 15.69
CA PHE A 250 21.22 -25.05 14.29
C PHE A 250 19.75 -25.11 13.85
N LEU A 251 19.44 -24.55 12.69
CA LEU A 251 18.12 -24.63 12.08
C LEU A 251 18.19 -25.58 10.87
N PRO A 252 17.48 -26.73 10.90
CA PRO A 252 17.42 -27.62 9.75
C PRO A 252 16.90 -26.88 8.50
N PRO A 253 17.46 -27.14 7.30
CA PRO A 253 16.99 -26.50 6.08
C PRO A 253 15.52 -26.88 5.81
N ALA A 254 14.70 -25.89 5.52
CA ALA A 254 13.32 -26.10 5.05
C ALA A 254 13.30 -26.25 3.53
N CYS A 255 12.16 -26.68 2.97
CA CYS A 255 12.01 -26.84 1.51
C CYS A 255 12.16 -25.52 0.71
N TYR A 256 12.07 -24.37 1.37
CA TYR A 256 12.28 -23.04 0.79
C TYR A 256 13.65 -22.43 1.15
N THR A 257 14.53 -23.16 1.83
CA THR A 257 15.88 -22.68 2.16
C THR A 257 16.79 -22.84 0.95
N LEU A 258 17.18 -21.73 0.34
CA LEU A 258 18.13 -21.71 -0.78
C LEU A 258 19.56 -22.00 -0.31
N THR A 259 20.29 -22.82 -1.07
CA THR A 259 21.75 -22.95 -0.93
C THR A 259 22.45 -21.65 -1.33
N LYS A 260 23.76 -21.54 -1.03
CA LYS A 260 24.53 -20.34 -1.39
C LYS A 260 24.58 -20.17 -2.92
N GLU A 261 24.70 -21.28 -3.64
CA GLU A 261 24.73 -21.35 -5.10
C GLU A 261 23.38 -20.95 -5.70
N GLU A 262 22.27 -21.42 -5.13
CA GLU A 262 20.92 -21.02 -5.55
C GLU A 262 20.67 -19.53 -5.30
N LYS A 263 21.08 -18.99 -4.14
CA LYS A 263 20.99 -17.54 -3.86
C LYS A 263 21.81 -16.72 -4.85
N LYS A 264 23.02 -17.18 -5.16
CA LYS A 264 23.88 -16.55 -6.16
C LYS A 264 23.19 -16.52 -7.53
N ARG A 265 22.65 -17.65 -7.98
CA ARG A 265 21.91 -17.75 -9.25
C ARG A 265 20.67 -16.86 -9.27
N PHE A 266 19.90 -16.82 -8.17
CA PHE A 266 18.75 -15.93 -8.02
C PHE A 266 19.16 -14.45 -8.22
N CYS A 267 20.22 -14.02 -7.53
CA CYS A 267 20.72 -12.65 -7.64
C CYS A 267 21.33 -12.35 -9.02
N GLU A 268 22.04 -13.29 -9.64
CA GLU A 268 22.61 -13.13 -10.99
C GLU A 268 21.53 -12.94 -12.07
N VAL A 269 20.44 -13.71 -11.99
CA VAL A 269 19.29 -13.52 -12.89
C VAL A 269 18.74 -12.10 -12.72
N LEU A 270 18.41 -11.68 -11.50
CA LEU A 270 17.87 -10.33 -11.27
C LEU A 270 18.85 -9.21 -11.66
N LYS A 271 20.15 -9.43 -11.49
CA LYS A 271 21.19 -8.45 -11.84
C LYS A 271 21.41 -8.32 -13.34
N SER A 272 21.17 -9.38 -14.11
CA SER A 272 21.41 -9.42 -15.56
C SER A 272 20.20 -9.00 -16.39
N ILE A 273 19.00 -9.01 -15.81
CA ILE A 273 17.77 -8.60 -16.50
C ILE A 273 17.86 -7.13 -16.92
N LYS A 274 17.55 -6.90 -18.20
CA LYS A 274 17.34 -5.57 -18.78
C LYS A 274 15.86 -5.41 -19.11
N VAL A 275 15.32 -4.23 -18.86
CA VAL A 275 13.94 -3.86 -19.15
C VAL A 275 13.90 -2.59 -19.99
N PRO A 276 12.78 -2.31 -20.71
CA PRO A 276 12.63 -1.06 -21.45
C PRO A 276 12.80 0.17 -20.55
N VAL A 277 13.23 1.28 -21.15
CA VAL A 277 13.34 2.56 -20.45
C VAL A 277 11.96 2.97 -19.91
N GLY A 278 11.91 3.39 -18.64
CA GLY A 278 10.67 3.79 -17.98
C GLY A 278 9.83 2.62 -17.42
N TYR A 279 10.22 1.37 -17.67
CA TYR A 279 9.48 0.20 -17.19
C TYR A 279 9.62 -0.03 -15.68
N SER A 280 10.84 0.02 -15.13
CA SER A 280 11.09 -0.09 -13.69
C SER A 280 12.33 0.70 -13.30
N SER A 281 12.65 0.78 -12.00
CA SER A 281 14.01 1.20 -11.63
C SER A 281 15.04 0.16 -12.11
N ASN A 282 16.31 0.56 -12.15
CA ASN A 282 17.38 -0.34 -12.53
C ASN A 282 17.61 -1.40 -11.42
N ILE A 283 17.01 -2.58 -11.60
CA ILE A 283 17.08 -3.70 -10.64
C ILE A 283 18.52 -4.13 -10.36
N GLN A 284 19.44 -3.99 -11.32
CA GLN A 284 20.86 -4.28 -11.13
C GLN A 284 21.44 -3.54 -9.91
N ASN A 285 21.02 -2.29 -9.69
CA ASN A 285 21.49 -1.46 -8.59
C ASN A 285 20.89 -1.85 -7.23
N LEU A 286 19.83 -2.67 -7.24
CA LEU A 286 19.13 -3.14 -6.05
C LEU A 286 19.60 -4.54 -5.59
N VAL A 287 20.48 -5.19 -6.37
CA VAL A 287 21.05 -6.51 -6.08
C VAL A 287 22.45 -6.38 -5.48
N LEU A 288 22.61 -6.79 -4.23
CA LEU A 288 23.90 -6.81 -3.54
C LEU A 288 24.53 -8.20 -3.63
N MET A 289 25.37 -8.41 -4.63
CA MET A 289 26.03 -9.70 -4.89
C MET A 289 26.97 -10.17 -3.76
N LYS A 290 27.60 -9.26 -3.02
CA LYS A 290 28.47 -9.63 -1.89
C LYS A 290 27.68 -10.29 -0.76
N ASP A 291 26.49 -9.76 -0.50
CA ASP A 291 25.62 -10.19 0.60
C ASP A 291 24.52 -11.17 0.15
N LEU A 292 24.39 -11.41 -1.16
CA LEU A 292 23.31 -12.18 -1.79
C LEU A 292 21.91 -11.76 -1.32
N LYS A 293 21.67 -10.44 -1.30
CA LYS A 293 20.41 -9.84 -0.84
C LYS A 293 19.92 -8.75 -1.78
N LEU A 294 18.63 -8.45 -1.67
CA LEU A 294 17.99 -7.30 -2.30
C LEU A 294 17.88 -6.14 -1.31
N GLN A 295 18.13 -4.91 -1.77
CA GLN A 295 18.05 -3.71 -0.93
C GLN A 295 17.46 -2.53 -1.68
N GLY A 296 16.67 -1.70 -0.98
CA GLY A 296 16.19 -0.42 -1.51
C GLY A 296 15.02 -0.51 -2.47
N LEU A 297 14.36 -1.68 -2.61
CA LEU A 297 13.19 -1.84 -3.46
C LEU A 297 12.04 -0.95 -2.96
N LYS A 298 11.48 -0.16 -3.87
CA LYS A 298 10.23 0.59 -3.66
C LYS A 298 9.03 -0.26 -4.05
N SER A 299 7.84 0.25 -3.74
CA SER A 299 6.58 -0.45 -4.00
C SER A 299 6.42 -0.83 -5.48
N HIS A 300 6.88 0.01 -6.41
CA HIS A 300 6.84 -0.30 -7.85
C HIS A 300 7.87 -1.37 -8.26
N ASP A 301 9.04 -1.40 -7.62
CA ASP A 301 10.04 -2.44 -7.90
C ASP A 301 9.55 -3.81 -7.41
N CYS A 302 8.88 -3.84 -6.25
CA CYS A 302 8.22 -5.04 -5.75
C CYS A 302 7.09 -5.51 -6.66
N HIS A 303 6.30 -4.60 -7.24
CA HIS A 303 5.26 -4.92 -8.21
C HIS A 303 5.83 -5.59 -9.46
N VAL A 304 6.85 -4.99 -10.06
CA VAL A 304 7.55 -5.57 -11.23
C VAL A 304 8.20 -6.91 -10.89
N LEU A 305 8.79 -7.02 -9.69
CA LEU A 305 9.36 -8.27 -9.20
C LEU A 305 8.28 -9.36 -9.07
N MET A 306 7.15 -9.08 -8.42
CA MET A 306 6.06 -10.05 -8.23
C MET A 306 5.46 -10.50 -9.56
N GLN A 307 5.18 -9.58 -10.48
CA GLN A 307 4.44 -9.93 -11.68
C GLN A 307 5.28 -10.65 -12.73
N GLN A 308 6.58 -10.31 -12.85
CA GLN A 308 7.39 -10.72 -14.02
C GLN A 308 8.73 -11.35 -13.64
N LEU A 309 9.49 -10.71 -12.74
CA LEU A 309 10.90 -11.08 -12.56
C LEU A 309 11.09 -12.24 -11.58
N LEU A 310 10.24 -12.34 -10.56
CA LEU A 310 10.33 -13.37 -9.53
C LEU A 310 10.08 -14.77 -10.10
N PRO A 311 9.02 -15.03 -10.92
CA PRO A 311 8.87 -16.32 -11.59
C PRO A 311 10.10 -16.73 -12.41
N THR A 312 10.72 -15.76 -13.09
CA THR A 312 11.92 -15.99 -13.90
C THR A 312 13.12 -16.35 -13.02
N ALA A 313 13.35 -15.60 -11.94
CA ALA A 313 14.45 -15.85 -11.00
C ALA A 313 14.30 -17.17 -10.22
N LEU A 314 13.07 -17.67 -10.06
CA LEU A 314 12.79 -18.94 -9.37
C LEU A 314 12.82 -20.16 -10.29
N ARG A 315 12.86 -20.00 -11.62
CA ARG A 315 12.61 -21.09 -12.59
C ARG A 315 13.48 -22.33 -12.37
N SER A 316 14.77 -22.13 -12.08
CA SER A 316 15.78 -23.19 -11.94
C SER A 316 16.28 -23.40 -10.51
N ILE A 317 15.56 -22.89 -9.51
CA ILE A 317 15.86 -23.08 -8.09
C ILE A 317 14.59 -23.51 -7.35
N LEU A 318 14.73 -23.95 -6.10
CA LEU A 318 13.64 -24.50 -5.27
C LEU A 318 13.02 -25.81 -5.79
N PRO A 319 12.49 -26.64 -4.88
CA PRO A 319 11.63 -27.76 -5.25
C PRO A 319 10.35 -27.30 -5.98
N ASP A 320 9.84 -28.11 -6.90
CA ASP A 320 8.71 -27.74 -7.76
C ASP A 320 7.45 -27.33 -6.98
N HIS A 321 7.12 -28.01 -5.89
CA HIS A 321 5.95 -27.67 -5.09
C HIS A 321 6.03 -26.28 -4.44
N VAL A 322 7.22 -25.83 -4.02
CA VAL A 322 7.43 -24.49 -3.45
C VAL A 322 7.41 -23.44 -4.55
N LYS A 323 8.16 -23.70 -5.63
CA LYS A 323 8.24 -22.84 -6.80
C LYS A 323 6.85 -22.60 -7.40
N TYR A 324 6.07 -23.68 -7.58
CA TYR A 324 4.70 -23.62 -8.09
C TYR A 324 3.78 -22.76 -7.21
N ALA A 325 3.84 -22.91 -5.89
CA ALA A 325 3.03 -22.10 -4.97
C ALA A 325 3.36 -20.60 -5.06
N ILE A 326 4.65 -20.23 -5.17
CA ILE A 326 5.06 -18.83 -5.30
C ILE A 326 4.70 -18.28 -6.68
N ILE A 327 4.93 -19.04 -7.76
CA ILE A 327 4.62 -18.61 -9.13
C ILE A 327 3.10 -18.42 -9.31
N ARG A 328 2.26 -19.28 -8.73
CA ARG A 328 0.81 -19.07 -8.73
C ARG A 328 0.41 -17.74 -8.09
N LEU A 329 1.03 -17.38 -6.97
CA LEU A 329 0.76 -16.09 -6.33
C LEU A 329 1.21 -14.92 -7.21
N CYS A 330 2.34 -15.06 -7.91
CA CYS A 330 2.82 -14.07 -8.88
C CYS A 330 1.82 -13.89 -10.03
N PHE A 331 1.31 -14.98 -10.61
CA PHE A 331 0.31 -14.93 -11.67
C PHE A 331 -1.04 -14.41 -11.21
N PHE A 332 -1.43 -14.67 -9.96
CA PHE A 332 -2.58 -14.03 -9.34
C PHE A 332 -2.45 -12.51 -9.34
N PHE A 333 -1.34 -11.95 -8.82
CA PHE A 333 -1.12 -10.50 -8.82
C PHE A 333 -0.99 -9.91 -10.22
N ASN A 334 -0.38 -10.64 -11.16
CA ASN A 334 -0.31 -10.22 -12.56
C ASN A 334 -1.72 -10.09 -13.19
N SER A 335 -2.60 -11.05 -12.89
CA SER A 335 -3.99 -11.05 -13.41
C SER A 335 -4.87 -10.01 -12.69
N LEU A 336 -4.77 -9.93 -11.36
CA LEU A 336 -5.54 -9.00 -10.53
C LEU A 336 -5.27 -7.53 -10.89
N CYS A 337 -4.02 -7.21 -11.19
CA CYS A 337 -3.56 -5.85 -11.48
C CYS A 337 -3.58 -5.50 -12.97
N ALA A 338 -4.17 -6.35 -13.82
CA ALA A 338 -4.35 -6.05 -15.24
C ALA A 338 -5.19 -4.79 -15.44
N THR A 339 -4.92 -4.08 -16.54
CA THR A 339 -5.68 -2.88 -16.92
C THR A 339 -7.10 -3.20 -17.36
N VAL A 340 -7.34 -4.42 -17.86
CA VAL A 340 -8.64 -4.92 -18.25
C VAL A 340 -8.95 -6.15 -17.42
N VAL A 341 -10.13 -6.17 -16.82
CA VAL A 341 -10.60 -7.27 -15.97
C VAL A 341 -11.70 -8.02 -16.71
N ASP A 342 -11.49 -9.33 -16.87
CA ASP A 342 -12.48 -10.25 -17.40
C ASP A 342 -13.37 -10.74 -16.24
N VAL A 343 -14.58 -10.19 -16.14
CA VAL A 343 -15.51 -10.46 -15.03
C VAL A 343 -15.85 -11.96 -14.95
N THR A 344 -15.86 -12.67 -16.09
CA THR A 344 -16.20 -14.10 -16.15
C THR A 344 -15.15 -14.99 -15.48
N LYS A 345 -13.93 -14.47 -15.26
CA LYS A 345 -12.83 -15.21 -14.63
C LYS A 345 -12.66 -14.91 -13.14
N LEU A 346 -13.42 -13.97 -12.58
CA LEU A 346 -13.25 -13.56 -11.18
C LEU A 346 -13.54 -14.69 -10.21
N ASP A 347 -14.57 -15.51 -10.46
CA ASP A 347 -14.91 -16.64 -9.59
C ASP A 347 -13.79 -17.68 -9.58
N GLN A 348 -13.25 -18.02 -10.75
CA GLN A 348 -12.09 -18.91 -10.86
C GLN A 348 -10.86 -18.32 -10.15
N MET A 349 -10.65 -17.00 -10.25
CA MET A 349 -9.54 -16.32 -9.60
C MET A 349 -9.65 -16.33 -8.07
N GLU A 350 -10.87 -16.29 -7.50
CA GLU A 350 -11.14 -16.46 -6.06
C GLU A 350 -10.79 -17.87 -5.58
N GLU A 351 -11.22 -18.89 -6.33
CA GLU A 351 -10.87 -20.28 -6.03
C GLU A 351 -9.34 -20.50 -6.10
N ASP A 352 -8.71 -19.92 -7.14
CA ASP A 352 -7.29 -20.08 -7.38
C ASP A 352 -6.42 -19.43 -6.30
N ILE A 353 -6.82 -18.27 -5.77
CA ILE A 353 -6.10 -17.64 -4.66
C ILE A 353 -6.29 -18.43 -3.36
N ALA A 354 -7.49 -18.95 -3.09
CA ALA A 354 -7.73 -19.83 -1.93
C ALA A 354 -6.82 -21.07 -1.97
N LEU A 355 -6.73 -21.72 -3.13
CA LEU A 355 -5.84 -22.85 -3.35
C LEU A 355 -4.36 -22.47 -3.22
N THR A 356 -3.96 -21.33 -3.79
CA THR A 356 -2.59 -20.82 -3.72
C THR A 356 -2.15 -20.56 -2.29
N LEU A 357 -2.99 -19.92 -1.46
CA LEU A 357 -2.72 -19.70 -0.05
C LEU A 357 -2.59 -21.01 0.72
N CYS A 358 -3.41 -22.03 0.39
CA CYS A 358 -3.27 -23.36 0.97
C CYS A 358 -1.96 -24.05 0.58
N LEU A 359 -1.50 -23.91 -0.67
CA LEU A 359 -0.21 -24.45 -1.11
C LEU A 359 0.96 -23.76 -0.39
N LEU A 360 0.90 -22.44 -0.24
CA LEU A 360 1.87 -21.69 0.56
C LEU A 360 1.85 -22.16 2.01
N GLU A 361 0.66 -22.38 2.60
CA GLU A 361 0.50 -22.84 3.99
C GLU A 361 1.22 -24.16 4.21
N LYS A 362 1.20 -25.07 3.23
CA LYS A 362 1.91 -26.36 3.29
C LYS A 362 3.43 -26.23 3.26
N CYS A 363 3.96 -25.12 2.73
CA CYS A 363 5.39 -24.91 2.54
C CYS A 363 5.98 -24.02 3.65
N PHE A 364 5.42 -22.83 3.86
CA PHE A 364 5.96 -21.78 4.71
C PHE A 364 5.52 -21.90 6.18
N PRO A 365 6.30 -21.39 7.15
CA PRO A 365 5.92 -21.43 8.56
C PRO A 365 4.72 -20.51 8.83
N PRO A 366 3.92 -20.74 9.88
CA PRO A 366 2.78 -19.88 10.23
C PRO A 366 3.14 -18.38 10.35
N SER A 367 4.36 -18.05 10.78
CA SER A 367 4.87 -16.67 10.85
C SER A 367 4.91 -15.93 9.51
N PHE A 368 4.87 -16.65 8.38
CA PHE A 368 4.75 -16.08 7.05
C PHE A 368 3.35 -15.50 6.80
N PHE A 369 2.31 -16.10 7.38
CA PHE A 369 0.91 -15.74 7.20
C PHE A 369 0.51 -14.60 8.13
N ASP A 370 1.12 -13.43 7.91
CA ASP A 370 0.64 -12.20 8.53
C ASP A 370 -0.63 -11.67 7.84
N ILE A 371 -1.14 -10.54 8.33
CA ILE A 371 -2.41 -10.01 7.85
C ILE A 371 -2.37 -9.66 6.37
N MET A 372 -1.21 -9.25 5.84
CA MET A 372 -1.08 -8.86 4.42
C MET A 372 -1.29 -10.06 3.51
N ILE A 373 -0.76 -11.23 3.88
CA ILE A 373 -1.02 -12.48 3.14
C ILE A 373 -2.51 -12.82 3.18
N HIS A 374 -3.14 -12.72 4.34
CA HIS A 374 -4.55 -13.07 4.47
C HIS A 374 -5.46 -12.14 3.64
N LEU A 375 -5.20 -10.84 3.61
CA LEU A 375 -6.01 -9.86 2.87
C LEU A 375 -6.11 -10.18 1.37
N THR A 376 -5.18 -10.95 0.80
CA THR A 376 -5.23 -11.38 -0.60
C THR A 376 -6.49 -12.16 -0.96
N ILE A 377 -7.08 -12.89 0.00
CA ILE A 377 -8.33 -13.65 -0.21
C ILE A 377 -9.53 -12.73 -0.51
N HIS A 378 -9.45 -11.44 -0.17
CA HIS A 378 -10.53 -10.47 -0.34
C HIS A 378 -10.36 -9.59 -1.59
N LEU A 379 -9.19 -9.61 -2.23
CA LEU A 379 -8.86 -8.65 -3.30
C LEU A 379 -9.71 -8.85 -4.55
N VAL A 380 -10.06 -10.10 -4.88
CA VAL A 380 -10.90 -10.37 -6.06
C VAL A 380 -12.30 -9.80 -5.88
N ASN A 381 -12.89 -9.97 -4.70
CA ASN A 381 -14.18 -9.37 -4.38
C ASN A 381 -14.12 -7.83 -4.44
N GLU A 382 -13.03 -7.20 -3.99
CA GLU A 382 -12.87 -5.76 -4.18
C GLU A 382 -12.77 -5.37 -5.66
N VAL A 383 -12.12 -6.16 -6.51
CA VAL A 383 -12.09 -5.92 -7.96
C VAL A 383 -13.47 -6.08 -8.58
N ARG A 384 -14.25 -7.08 -8.14
CA ARG A 384 -15.63 -7.29 -8.58
C ARG A 384 -16.51 -6.07 -8.29
N LEU A 385 -16.34 -5.46 -7.12
CA LEU A 385 -17.18 -4.36 -6.65
C LEU A 385 -16.70 -2.98 -7.09
N CYS A 386 -15.39 -2.76 -7.16
CA CYS A 386 -14.79 -1.44 -7.38
C CYS A 386 -14.06 -1.32 -8.72
N GLY A 387 -14.01 -2.39 -9.52
CA GLY A 387 -13.33 -2.43 -10.80
C GLY A 387 -11.80 -2.60 -10.68
N PRO A 388 -11.08 -2.39 -11.80
CA PRO A 388 -9.66 -2.66 -11.92
C PRO A 388 -8.79 -1.99 -10.85
N VAL A 389 -7.75 -2.69 -10.40
CA VAL A 389 -6.83 -2.15 -9.38
C VAL A 389 -6.12 -0.89 -9.85
N TYR A 390 -5.85 -0.75 -11.16
CA TYR A 390 -5.04 0.36 -11.65
C TYR A 390 -5.67 1.75 -11.44
N LEU A 391 -7.00 1.81 -11.30
CA LEU A 391 -7.75 3.02 -10.97
C LEU A 391 -7.62 3.42 -9.49
N ARG A 392 -7.07 2.53 -8.68
CA ARG A 392 -7.01 2.60 -7.22
C ARG A 392 -5.57 2.58 -6.69
N TRP A 393 -4.60 2.85 -7.56
CA TRP A 393 -3.20 2.89 -7.17
C TRP A 393 -2.88 4.13 -6.32
N MET A 394 -2.12 3.90 -5.25
CA MET A 394 -1.58 4.99 -4.41
C MET A 394 -0.27 5.60 -4.96
N TYR A 395 0.33 5.02 -6.02
CA TYR A 395 1.57 5.52 -6.62
C TYR A 395 1.56 7.02 -6.97
N PRO A 396 0.52 7.58 -7.62
CA PRO A 396 0.50 9.00 -7.97
C PRO A 396 0.49 9.90 -6.73
N PHE A 397 -0.30 9.53 -5.73
CA PHE A 397 -0.43 10.27 -4.48
C PHE A 397 0.87 10.24 -3.67
N GLU A 398 1.49 9.06 -3.51
CA GLU A 398 2.78 8.96 -2.82
C GLU A 398 3.90 9.73 -3.54
N ARG A 399 3.89 9.71 -4.88
CA ARG A 399 4.86 10.46 -5.68
C ARG A 399 4.68 11.96 -5.51
N ASN A 400 3.44 12.44 -5.51
CA ASN A 400 3.13 13.85 -5.25
C ASN A 400 3.54 14.25 -3.82
N MET A 401 3.18 13.45 -2.80
CA MET A 401 3.62 13.66 -1.42
C MET A 401 5.14 13.72 -1.27
N LYS A 402 5.88 12.93 -2.04
CA LYS A 402 7.35 13.00 -2.07
C LYS A 402 7.84 14.35 -2.61
N GLY A 403 7.20 14.88 -3.66
CA GLY A 403 7.48 16.22 -4.20
C GLY A 403 7.26 17.31 -3.15
N LEU A 404 6.08 17.31 -2.52
CA LEU A 404 5.75 18.29 -1.47
C LEU A 404 6.70 18.22 -0.28
N LYS A 405 7.13 17.01 0.13
CA LYS A 405 8.14 16.86 1.18
C LYS A 405 9.50 17.46 0.79
N ALA A 406 9.84 17.49 -0.49
CA ALA A 406 11.07 18.11 -0.97
C ALA A 406 11.00 19.66 -0.97
N TYR A 407 9.80 20.24 -0.92
CA TYR A 407 9.62 21.70 -0.81
C TYR A 407 9.93 22.22 0.59
N VAL A 408 9.85 21.38 1.62
CA VAL A 408 10.15 21.76 3.00
C VAL A 408 11.65 22.01 3.18
N ARG A 409 12.07 23.26 2.95
CA ARG A 409 13.45 23.75 3.18
C ARG A 409 13.67 24.18 4.63
N ASN A 410 12.64 24.72 5.28
CA ASN A 410 12.64 25.07 6.69
C ASN A 410 11.59 24.23 7.45
N ARG A 411 12.06 23.36 8.35
CA ARG A 411 11.18 22.48 9.14
C ARG A 411 10.35 23.21 10.20
N ASN A 412 10.68 24.45 10.53
CA ASN A 412 9.92 25.25 11.49
C ASN A 412 8.67 25.88 10.85
N ASN A 413 8.65 26.03 9.52
CA ASN A 413 7.52 26.58 8.76
C ASN A 413 7.26 25.72 7.51
N PRO A 414 6.93 24.43 7.68
CA PRO A 414 6.75 23.51 6.56
C PRO A 414 5.61 23.92 5.64
N GLU A 415 4.51 24.46 6.18
CA GLU A 415 3.39 25.00 5.42
C GLU A 415 3.80 26.13 4.48
N GLY A 416 4.54 27.13 4.98
CA GLY A 416 5.01 28.25 4.17
C GLY A 416 5.94 27.79 3.05
N CYS A 417 6.86 26.87 3.35
CA CYS A 417 7.76 26.30 2.35
C CYS A 417 7.01 25.56 1.22
N ILE A 418 6.00 24.78 1.59
CA ILE A 418 5.18 24.03 0.63
C ILE A 418 4.36 25.00 -0.21
N ALA A 419 3.68 25.97 0.41
CA ALA A 419 2.83 26.94 -0.28
C ALA A 419 3.63 27.78 -1.29
N GLU A 420 4.77 28.34 -0.87
CA GLU A 420 5.65 29.14 -1.75
C GLU A 420 6.14 28.33 -2.96
N SER A 421 6.65 27.12 -2.71
CA SER A 421 7.16 26.27 -3.80
C SER A 421 6.06 25.78 -4.73
N TYR A 422 4.87 25.50 -4.18
CA TYR A 422 3.72 25.06 -4.95
C TYR A 422 3.20 26.17 -5.87
N ILE A 423 3.06 27.40 -5.37
CA ILE A 423 2.63 28.56 -6.16
C ILE A 423 3.61 28.82 -7.31
N ALA A 424 4.92 28.77 -7.02
CA ALA A 424 5.94 28.96 -8.06
C ALA A 424 5.84 27.89 -9.16
N GLU A 425 5.61 26.64 -8.78
CA GLU A 425 5.46 25.54 -9.75
C GLU A 425 4.17 25.65 -10.55
N GLU A 426 3.04 26.00 -9.92
CA GLU A 426 1.76 26.18 -10.61
C GLU A 426 1.82 27.34 -11.61
N ALA A 427 2.46 28.46 -11.25
CA ALA A 427 2.68 29.58 -12.16
C ALA A 427 3.55 29.16 -13.36
N LEU A 428 4.60 28.36 -13.14
CA LEU A 428 5.44 27.84 -14.22
C LEU A 428 4.69 26.82 -15.09
N GLU A 429 3.86 25.95 -14.50
CA GLU A 429 3.00 25.02 -15.24
C GLU A 429 2.00 25.77 -16.12
N PHE A 430 1.36 26.83 -15.60
CA PHE A 430 0.45 27.69 -16.36
C PHE A 430 1.17 28.36 -17.53
N CYS A 431 2.31 29.03 -17.29
CA CYS A 431 3.10 29.66 -18.35
C CYS A 431 3.53 28.65 -19.42
N ALA A 432 3.81 27.40 -19.04
CA ALA A 432 4.21 26.36 -19.98
C ALA A 432 3.09 25.90 -20.93
N GLU A 433 1.81 26.13 -20.60
CA GLU A 433 0.71 25.86 -21.53
C GLU A 433 0.64 26.89 -22.68
N TYR A 434 1.22 28.09 -22.50
CA TYR A 434 1.20 29.19 -23.48
C TYR A 434 2.54 29.43 -24.18
N VAL A 435 3.64 28.88 -23.65
CA VAL A 435 4.99 29.04 -24.23
C VAL A 435 5.39 27.76 -24.98
N SER A 436 5.49 27.84 -26.30
CA SER A 436 5.71 26.71 -27.23
C SER A 436 6.98 25.86 -27.01
N ASN A 437 7.86 26.24 -26.09
CA ASN A 437 9.12 25.55 -25.79
C ASN A 437 9.38 25.31 -24.29
N MET A 438 8.41 25.61 -23.43
CA MET A 438 8.59 25.44 -21.98
C MET A 438 8.13 24.03 -21.57
N ARG A 439 9.01 23.31 -20.86
CA ARG A 439 8.72 21.94 -20.40
C ARG A 439 7.97 22.00 -19.08
N THR A 440 6.81 21.34 -19.01
CA THR A 440 6.09 21.14 -17.75
C THR A 440 6.97 20.39 -16.74
N ILE A 441 7.05 20.91 -15.52
CA ILE A 441 7.85 20.32 -14.44
C ILE A 441 7.30 18.92 -14.11
N GLY A 442 8.18 17.91 -13.99
CA GLY A 442 7.81 16.58 -13.52
C GLY A 442 7.27 15.58 -14.56
N LEU A 443 7.09 15.98 -15.83
CA LEU A 443 6.88 15.02 -16.91
C LEU A 443 8.25 14.60 -17.50
N PRO A 444 8.55 13.29 -17.65
CA PRO A 444 9.65 12.89 -18.49
C PRO A 444 9.38 13.38 -19.92
N PRO A 445 10.42 13.69 -20.71
CA PRO A 445 10.21 14.08 -22.10
C PRO A 445 9.35 13.03 -22.78
N GLY A 446 8.23 13.46 -23.39
CA GLY A 446 7.50 12.62 -24.33
C GLY A 446 8.48 12.16 -25.42
N HIS A 447 8.19 11.01 -26.04
CA HIS A 447 8.97 10.51 -27.17
C HIS A 447 9.13 11.59 -28.24
N VAL A 448 10.23 12.33 -28.17
CA VAL A 448 10.79 13.01 -29.31
C VAL A 448 11.33 11.87 -30.17
N GLU A 449 10.81 11.76 -31.38
CA GLU A 449 11.34 10.87 -32.41
C GLU A 449 12.87 11.01 -32.39
N THR A 450 13.54 9.89 -32.13
CA THR A 450 14.98 9.82 -32.04
C THR A 450 15.57 10.07 -33.42
N SER A 451 15.93 11.31 -33.70
CA SER A 451 16.99 11.62 -34.65
C SER A 451 18.00 12.52 -33.96
N SER A 452 19.10 11.89 -33.53
CA SER A 452 20.37 12.49 -33.09
C SER A 452 20.30 13.47 -31.92
N ILE A 453 20.84 13.10 -30.75
CA ILE A 453 21.75 13.92 -29.91
C ILE A 453 22.20 13.00 -28.76
N ASP A 454 23.30 12.28 -28.99
CA ASP A 454 24.06 11.57 -27.95
C ASP A 454 25.01 12.56 -27.24
N LYS A 455 24.47 13.43 -26.38
CA LYS A 455 25.30 14.12 -25.37
C LYS A 455 24.54 14.23 -24.03
N PRO A 456 25.18 13.89 -22.90
CA PRO A 456 24.59 14.17 -21.60
C PRO A 456 24.42 15.68 -21.40
N LEU A 457 23.24 16.10 -20.95
CA LEU A 457 22.99 17.49 -20.56
C LEU A 457 23.94 17.86 -19.40
N PRO A 458 24.73 18.93 -19.49
CA PRO A 458 25.53 19.41 -18.37
C PRO A 458 24.59 19.79 -17.22
N GLY A 459 24.96 19.46 -15.98
CA GLY A 459 24.25 19.96 -14.81
C GLY A 459 24.14 21.47 -14.88
N GLY A 460 22.90 21.98 -14.86
CA GLY A 460 22.65 23.42 -14.98
C GLY A 460 23.41 24.20 -13.92
N LYS A 461 24.12 25.26 -14.34
CA LYS A 461 24.65 26.27 -13.43
C LYS A 461 23.50 27.16 -12.99
N PHE A 462 23.35 27.34 -11.68
CA PHE A 462 22.53 28.42 -11.16
C PHE A 462 23.28 29.73 -11.41
N GLU A 463 22.65 30.63 -12.15
CA GLU A 463 23.13 32.00 -12.32
C GLU A 463 22.32 32.91 -11.43
N HIS A 464 23.00 33.74 -10.64
CA HIS A 464 22.33 34.80 -9.89
C HIS A 464 22.04 35.93 -10.88
N VAL A 465 20.76 36.10 -11.19
CA VAL A 465 20.29 37.17 -12.08
C VAL A 465 20.18 38.46 -11.28
N ASP A 466 20.71 39.55 -11.82
CA ASP A 466 20.61 40.88 -11.20
C ASP A 466 19.14 41.35 -11.11
N HIS A 467 18.83 42.10 -10.05
CA HIS A 467 17.51 42.65 -9.80
C HIS A 467 16.99 43.53 -10.93
N SER A 468 17.87 44.19 -11.68
CA SER A 468 17.46 45.00 -12.84
C SER A 468 16.89 44.14 -13.97
N LEU A 469 17.50 42.98 -14.24
CA LEU A 469 17.07 42.07 -15.28
C LEU A 469 15.77 41.34 -14.88
N ILE A 470 15.61 41.03 -13.58
CA ILE A 470 14.35 40.49 -13.03
C ILE A 470 13.21 41.51 -13.21
N HIS A 471 13.46 42.79 -12.91
CA HIS A 471 12.47 43.85 -13.15
C HIS A 471 12.12 44.01 -14.64
N GLN A 472 13.11 43.95 -15.53
CA GLN A 472 12.86 44.01 -16.97
C GLN A 472 12.03 42.81 -17.45
N ALA A 473 12.32 41.60 -16.97
CA ALA A 473 11.54 40.42 -17.30
C ALA A 473 10.09 40.53 -16.79
N HIS A 474 9.89 40.99 -15.55
CA HIS A 474 8.55 41.25 -15.01
C HIS A 474 7.80 42.31 -15.82
N LEU A 475 8.47 43.42 -16.16
CA LEU A 475 7.87 44.49 -16.97
C LEU A 475 7.47 43.97 -18.35
N TYR A 476 8.32 43.17 -18.98
CA TYR A 476 8.05 42.55 -20.28
C TYR A 476 6.82 41.64 -20.22
N VAL A 477 6.70 40.81 -19.20
CA VAL A 477 5.50 39.97 -19.00
C VAL A 477 4.27 40.86 -18.81
N LEU A 478 4.30 41.82 -17.89
CA LEU A 478 3.17 42.72 -17.62
C LEU A 478 2.70 43.50 -18.87
N GLN A 479 3.64 43.96 -19.71
CA GLN A 479 3.33 44.70 -20.94
C GLN A 479 2.73 43.81 -22.04
N ASN A 480 2.97 42.50 -22.00
CA ASN A 480 2.50 41.53 -23.01
C ASN A 480 1.35 40.65 -22.49
N THR A 481 0.83 40.91 -21.28
CA THR A 481 -0.35 40.25 -20.72
C THR A 481 -1.59 41.11 -20.94
N GLU A 482 -2.53 40.64 -21.76
CA GLU A 482 -3.75 41.38 -22.12
C GLU A 482 -4.63 41.69 -20.89
N GLU A 483 -4.66 40.81 -19.88
CA GLU A 483 -5.48 41.01 -18.67
C GLU A 483 -4.99 42.17 -17.79
N VAL A 484 -3.72 42.59 -17.92
CA VAL A 484 -3.11 43.64 -17.08
C VAL A 484 -3.14 45.02 -17.75
N GLN A 485 -3.41 45.07 -19.06
CA GLN A 485 -3.52 46.30 -19.85
C GLN A 485 -4.46 47.38 -19.25
N PRO A 486 -5.61 47.04 -18.62
CA PRO A 486 -6.47 48.05 -18.00
C PRO A 486 -5.79 48.79 -16.83
N PHE A 487 -4.89 48.12 -16.09
CA PHE A 487 -4.24 48.67 -14.90
C PHE A 487 -2.99 49.51 -15.23
N ILE A 488 -2.28 49.17 -16.32
CA ILE A 488 -1.14 49.96 -16.82
C ILE A 488 -1.59 51.37 -17.24
N ARG A 489 -2.83 51.51 -17.75
CA ARG A 489 -3.41 52.81 -18.13
C ARG A 489 -3.70 53.74 -16.95
N PHE A 490 -3.82 53.21 -15.72
CA PHE A 490 -4.07 54.02 -14.52
C PHE A 490 -2.80 54.58 -13.87
N VAL A 491 -1.62 54.09 -14.24
CA VAL A 491 -0.34 54.47 -13.59
C VAL A 491 0.48 55.46 -14.44
N ASN A 492 0.15 55.64 -15.73
CA ASN A 492 0.79 56.61 -16.62
C ASN A 492 0.00 57.92 -16.73
N VAL A 493 -0.15 58.64 -15.61
CA VAL A 493 -0.47 60.09 -15.58
C VAL A 493 0.67 60.83 -14.89
#